data_AF-A0A7C8JAH5-F1
#
_entry.id   AF-A0A7C8JAH5-F1
#
_cell.length_a   1.000
_cell.length_b   1.000
_cell.length_c   1.000
_cell.angle_alpha   90.00
_cell.angle_beta   90.00
_cell.angle_gamma   90.00
#
_symmetry.space_group_name_H-M   'P 1'
#
loop_
_entity.id
_entity.type
_entity.pdbx_description
1 polymer ?
#
loop_
_entity_poly.entity_id
_entity_poly.type
_entity_poly.pdbx_seq_one_letter_code
_entity_poly.pdbx_strand_id
1 'polypeptide(L)'
;MFGAFRPTNALMGGLLWKIPWRLSRFQKYRQRQRLRRVDRVVETISNALAQQGMVSKAVETWKAEMPTEAEMLPRDKYTIFDKKHKGYRKGIHKLPKWTRVSQRINPVGF
;
A
#
# COMPACT_ATOMS: atom_id res chain seq x y z
N MET A 1 -40.33 25.57 9.01
CA MET A 1 -39.35 25.93 10.05
C MET A 1 -38.67 24.65 10.52
N PHE A 2 -37.42 24.38 10.11
CA PHE A 2 -36.73 23.14 10.48
C PHE A 2 -36.38 23.15 11.97
N GLY A 3 -37.04 22.29 12.76
CA GLY A 3 -36.88 22.14 14.22
C GLY A 3 -35.53 21.56 14.65
N ALA A 4 -35.40 21.27 15.96
CA ALA A 4 -34.16 20.92 16.69
C ALA A 4 -33.35 19.72 16.15
N PHE A 5 -33.88 18.98 15.17
CA PHE A 5 -33.21 17.88 14.50
C PHE A 5 -32.97 18.23 13.03
N ARG A 6 -31.99 19.10 12.77
CA ARG A 6 -31.48 19.31 11.40
C ARG A 6 -30.50 18.18 11.09
N PRO A 7 -30.73 17.32 10.09
CA PRO A 7 -29.74 16.32 9.69
C PRO A 7 -28.52 17.04 9.09
N THR A 8 -27.57 17.40 9.92
CA THR A 8 -26.26 17.90 9.48
C THR A 8 -25.29 16.72 9.42
N ASN A 9 -24.31 16.74 8.53
CA ASN A 9 -23.32 15.67 8.42
C ASN A 9 -22.60 15.39 9.75
N ALA A 10 -22.50 16.40 10.64
CA ALA A 10 -21.98 16.21 11.99
C ALA A 10 -22.90 15.37 12.89
N LEU A 11 -24.22 15.42 12.71
CA LEU A 11 -25.17 14.63 13.50
C LEU A 11 -25.28 13.16 13.03
N MET A 12 -24.75 12.81 11.85
CA MET A 12 -24.70 11.42 11.35
C MET A 12 -23.27 10.86 11.22
N GLY A 13 -22.28 11.58 11.77
CA GLY A 13 -20.85 11.31 11.59
C GLY A 13 -19.99 12.51 12.02
N GLY A 14 -20.09 12.88 13.30
CA GLY A 14 -19.59 14.14 13.89
C GLY A 14 -18.15 14.54 13.60
N LEU A 15 -17.28 13.57 13.35
CA LEU A 15 -15.87 13.82 13.07
C LEU A 15 -15.55 13.62 11.59
N LEU A 16 -15.22 14.73 10.91
CA LEU A 16 -14.83 14.70 9.50
C LEU A 16 -13.38 14.24 9.33
N TRP A 17 -13.21 12.96 8.99
CA TRP A 17 -11.94 12.42 8.52
C TRP A 17 -11.75 12.70 7.03
N LYS A 18 -11.20 13.88 6.69
CA LYS A 18 -11.02 14.34 5.30
C LYS A 18 -9.89 13.59 4.57
N ILE A 19 -10.13 12.31 4.26
CA ILE A 19 -9.21 11.44 3.53
C ILE A 19 -9.81 11.15 2.15
N PRO A 20 -9.17 11.59 1.04
CA PRO A 20 -9.70 11.37 -0.30
C PRO A 20 -9.74 9.87 -0.64
N TRP A 21 -10.59 9.47 -1.58
CA TRP A 21 -10.69 8.07 -2.00
C TRP A 21 -9.52 7.63 -2.91
N ARG A 22 -8.82 8.57 -3.55
CA ARG A 22 -7.68 8.33 -4.46
C ARG A 22 -6.41 9.06 -4.02
N LEU A 23 -5.26 8.52 -4.42
CA LEU A 23 -3.97 9.18 -4.27
C LEU A 23 -3.76 10.27 -5.32
N SER A 24 -3.08 11.36 -4.94
CA SER A 24 -2.59 12.38 -5.88
C SER A 24 -1.39 11.87 -6.70
N ARG A 25 -1.07 12.54 -7.82
CA ARG A 25 0.11 12.22 -8.65
C ARG A 25 1.40 12.21 -7.83
N PHE A 26 1.57 13.17 -6.92
CA PHE A 26 2.76 13.27 -6.07
C PHE A 26 2.84 12.15 -5.03
N GLN A 27 1.70 11.71 -4.50
CA GLN A 27 1.66 10.55 -3.59
C GLN A 27 1.99 9.27 -4.35
N LYS A 28 1.46 9.08 -5.56
CA LYS A 28 1.79 7.95 -6.44
C LYS A 28 3.28 7.92 -6.79
N TYR A 29 3.88 9.08 -7.09
CA TYR A 29 5.32 9.20 -7.35
C TYR A 29 6.15 8.76 -6.12
N ARG A 30 5.84 9.31 -4.93
CA ARG A 30 6.53 8.93 -3.69
C ARG A 30 6.33 7.46 -3.33
N GLN A 31 5.18 6.88 -3.66
CA GLN A 31 4.93 5.46 -3.46
C GLN A 31 5.84 4.59 -4.33
N ARG A 32 5.98 4.92 -5.62
CA ARG A 32 6.92 4.21 -6.51
C ARG A 32 8.36 4.32 -6.02
N GLN A 33 8.77 5.51 -5.57
CA GLN A 33 10.11 5.71 -5.00
C GLN A 33 10.35 4.85 -3.75
N ARG A 34 9.35 4.72 -2.86
CA ARG A 34 9.46 3.84 -1.68
C ARG A 34 9.58 2.38 -2.05
N LEU A 35 8.77 1.90 -3.00
CA LEU A 35 8.84 0.51 -3.47
C LEU A 35 10.23 0.19 -4.04
N ARG A 36 10.73 1.04 -4.95
CA ARG A 36 12.09 0.91 -5.50
C ARG A 36 13.19 0.97 -4.45
N ARG A 37 13.03 1.81 -3.42
CA ARG A 37 14.02 1.92 -2.34
C ARG A 37 14.10 0.62 -1.54
N VAL A 38 12.96 -0.02 -1.26
CA VAL A 38 12.93 -1.33 -0.60
C VAL A 38 13.58 -2.39 -1.51
N ASP A 39 13.31 -2.36 -2.81
CA ASP A 39 13.94 -3.29 -3.77
C ASP A 39 15.46 -3.19 -3.74
N ARG A 40 16.00 -1.97 -3.80
CA ARG A 40 17.45 -1.72 -3.72
C ARG A 40 18.06 -2.22 -2.43
N VAL A 41 17.38 -2.06 -1.29
CA VAL A 41 17.88 -2.55 0.01
C VAL A 41 18.00 -4.07 -0.02
N VAL A 42 16.98 -4.77 -0.51
CA VAL A 42 17.00 -6.24 -0.62
C VAL A 42 18.07 -6.71 -1.60
N GLU A 43 18.25 -6.00 -2.71
CA GLU A 43 19.29 -6.29 -3.70
C GLU A 43 20.70 -6.11 -3.12
N THR A 44 20.98 -4.99 -2.45
CA THR A 44 22.26 -4.75 -1.79
C THR A 44 22.57 -5.82 -0.75
N ILE A 45 21.60 -6.17 0.10
CA ILE A 45 21.79 -7.22 1.12
C ILE A 45 22.06 -8.57 0.45
N SER A 46 21.30 -8.92 -0.58
CA SER A 46 21.49 -10.18 -1.30
C SER A 46 22.86 -10.28 -1.96
N ASN A 47 23.34 -9.20 -2.57
CA ASN A 47 24.64 -9.17 -3.23
C ASN A 47 25.79 -9.29 -2.22
N ALA A 48 25.68 -8.59 -1.08
CA ALA A 48 26.66 -8.69 -0.01
C ALA A 48 26.73 -10.09 0.61
N LEU A 49 25.58 -10.73 0.83
CA LEU A 49 25.50 -12.11 1.33
C LEU A 49 26.11 -13.10 0.35
N ALA A 50 25.82 -12.96 -0.95
CA ALA A 50 26.38 -13.82 -1.99
C ALA A 50 27.91 -13.71 -2.07
N GLN A 51 28.48 -12.51 -1.94
CA GLN A 51 29.93 -12.31 -1.90
C GLN A 51 30.59 -12.98 -0.68
N GLN A 52 29.87 -13.07 0.44
CA GLN A 52 30.35 -13.72 1.66
C GLN A 52 30.06 -15.24 1.69
N GLY A 53 29.42 -15.80 0.65
CA GLY A 53 28.99 -17.20 0.63
C GLY A 53 27.91 -17.53 1.66
N MET A 54 27.19 -16.52 2.16
CA MET A 54 26.12 -16.67 3.15
C MET A 54 24.75 -16.53 2.50
N VAL A 55 23.75 -17.11 3.16
CA VAL A 55 22.36 -17.10 2.70
C VAL A 55 21.43 -16.67 3.84
N SER A 56 20.41 -15.89 3.50
CA SER A 56 19.34 -15.51 4.44
C SER A 56 17.99 -15.93 3.90
N LYS A 57 17.32 -16.84 4.62
CA LYS A 57 15.97 -17.32 4.28
C LYS A 57 14.98 -16.18 4.04
N ALA A 58 15.06 -15.10 4.84
CA ALA A 58 14.17 -13.95 4.69
C ALA A 58 14.35 -13.24 3.34
N VAL A 59 15.59 -13.12 2.86
CA VAL A 59 15.91 -12.50 1.57
C VAL A 59 15.47 -13.39 0.42
N GLU A 60 15.65 -14.71 0.55
CA GLU A 60 15.19 -15.69 -0.45
C GLU A 60 13.67 -15.71 -0.57
N THR A 61 12.95 -15.84 0.55
CA THR A 61 11.49 -15.80 0.58
C THR A 61 10.97 -14.49 0.02
N TRP A 62 11.59 -13.36 0.37
CA TRP A 62 11.21 -12.07 -0.18
C TRP A 62 11.38 -12.04 -1.71
N LYS A 63 12.51 -12.48 -2.23
CA LYS A 63 12.76 -12.51 -3.69
C LYS A 63 11.85 -13.47 -4.43
N ALA A 64 11.44 -14.57 -3.81
CA ALA A 64 10.56 -15.56 -4.42
C ALA A 64 9.10 -15.09 -4.48
N GLU A 65 8.61 -14.44 -3.42
CA GLU A 65 7.19 -14.10 -3.28
C GLU A 65 6.87 -12.65 -3.69
N MET A 66 7.75 -11.70 -3.42
CA MET A 66 7.46 -10.27 -3.55
C MET A 66 7.93 -9.70 -4.90
N PRO A 67 7.03 -9.15 -5.74
CA PRO A 67 7.41 -8.54 -7.01
C PRO A 67 8.13 -7.22 -6.81
N THR A 68 9.04 -6.87 -7.71
CA THR A 68 9.69 -5.55 -7.77
C THR A 68 8.73 -4.44 -8.19
N GLU A 69 9.09 -3.17 -7.96
CA GLU A 69 8.25 -2.06 -8.44
C GLU A 69 8.01 -2.10 -9.95
N ALA A 70 8.95 -2.60 -10.75
CA ALA A 70 8.80 -2.67 -12.20
C ALA A 70 7.76 -3.73 -12.62
N GLU A 71 7.74 -4.88 -11.96
CA GLU A 71 6.83 -6.00 -12.23
C GLU A 71 5.41 -5.75 -11.72
N MET A 72 5.25 -4.89 -10.69
CA MET A 72 3.94 -4.59 -10.13
C MET A 72 3.03 -3.85 -11.10
N LEU A 73 1.77 -4.30 -11.19
CA LEU A 73 0.71 -3.57 -11.89
C LEU A 73 0.40 -2.24 -11.19
N PRO A 74 0.02 -1.18 -11.94
CA PRO A 74 -0.40 0.10 -11.34
C PRO A 74 -1.56 -0.06 -10.34
N ARG A 75 -2.45 -1.03 -10.56
CA ARG A 75 -3.56 -1.33 -9.64
C ARG A 75 -3.04 -1.73 -8.26
N ASP A 76 -2.07 -2.63 -8.18
CA ASP A 76 -1.52 -3.13 -6.90
C ASP A 76 -0.57 -2.13 -6.23
N LYS A 77 0.06 -1.23 -6.99
CA LYS A 77 0.86 -0.13 -6.41
C LYS A 77 0.04 0.85 -5.57
N TYR A 78 -1.22 1.07 -5.95
CA TYR A 78 -2.03 2.17 -5.43
C TYR A 78 -3.29 1.70 -4.70
N THR A 79 -3.64 0.43 -4.82
CA THR A 79 -4.82 -0.16 -4.17
C THR A 79 -4.50 -1.49 -3.54
N ILE A 80 -5.21 -1.79 -2.46
CA ILE A 80 -5.15 -3.04 -1.71
C ILE A 80 -6.50 -3.73 -1.76
N PHE A 81 -6.51 -5.03 -1.52
CA PHE A 81 -7.73 -5.78 -1.29
C PHE A 81 -8.45 -5.34 -0.01
N ASP A 82 -9.76 -5.13 -0.07
CA ASP A 82 -10.61 -4.96 1.11
C ASP A 82 -11.96 -5.66 0.87
N LYS A 83 -12.22 -6.73 1.63
CA LYS A 83 -13.43 -7.56 1.51
C LYS A 83 -14.73 -6.79 1.71
N LYS A 84 -14.70 -5.65 2.40
CA LYS A 84 -15.88 -4.85 2.73
C LYS A 84 -16.17 -3.75 1.70
N HIS A 85 -15.23 -3.47 0.80
CA HIS A 85 -15.42 -2.45 -0.23
C HIS A 85 -16.11 -3.04 -1.46
N LYS A 86 -17.07 -2.29 -2.04
CA LYS A 86 -17.64 -2.60 -3.35
C LYS A 86 -16.51 -2.65 -4.39
N GLY A 87 -16.40 -3.75 -5.12
CA GLY A 87 -15.30 -3.99 -6.07
C GLY A 87 -13.99 -4.44 -5.40
N TYR A 88 -14.03 -4.81 -4.12
CA TYR A 88 -12.95 -5.47 -3.37
C TYR A 88 -11.62 -4.72 -3.31
N ARG A 89 -11.62 -3.40 -3.59
CA ARG A 89 -10.41 -2.57 -3.64
C ARG A 89 -10.55 -1.30 -2.80
N LYS A 90 -9.44 -0.95 -2.15
CA LYS A 90 -9.28 0.25 -1.33
C LYS A 90 -7.97 0.95 -1.67
N GLY A 91 -7.91 2.27 -1.63
CA GLY A 91 -6.65 3.00 -1.80
C GLY A 91 -5.63 2.63 -0.71
N ILE A 92 -4.39 2.34 -1.10
CA ILE A 92 -3.33 1.91 -0.17
C ILE A 92 -3.03 2.96 0.91
N HIS A 93 -3.27 4.25 0.62
CA HIS A 93 -3.07 5.35 1.57
C HIS A 93 -4.06 5.34 2.74
N LYS A 94 -5.09 4.49 2.70
CA LYS A 94 -6.01 4.25 3.82
C LYS A 94 -5.52 3.13 4.76
N LEU A 95 -4.43 2.44 4.43
CA LEU A 95 -3.81 1.46 5.32
C LEU A 95 -3.05 2.19 6.44
N PRO A 96 -3.20 1.78 7.72
CA PRO A 96 -2.43 2.36 8.81
C PRO A 96 -0.92 2.21 8.54
N LYS A 97 -0.20 3.34 8.64
CA LYS A 97 1.25 3.39 8.44
C LYS A 97 1.73 2.85 7.07
N TRP A 98 0.91 2.97 6.03
CA TRP A 98 1.21 2.51 4.66
C TRP A 98 2.54 2.97 4.05
N THR A 99 3.13 4.07 4.57
CA THR A 99 4.43 4.55 4.11
C THR A 99 5.61 3.74 4.66
N ARG A 100 5.38 2.90 5.66
CA ARG A 100 6.38 2.07 6.34
C ARG A 100 6.12 0.57 6.19
N VAL A 101 4.86 0.19 5.97
CA VAL A 101 4.46 -1.19 5.70
C VAL A 101 4.62 -1.50 4.22
N SER A 102 5.22 -2.66 3.91
CA SER A 102 5.31 -3.17 2.55
C SER A 102 4.11 -4.05 2.23
N GLN A 103 3.23 -3.58 1.35
CA GLN A 103 2.11 -4.34 0.80
C GLN A 103 2.23 -4.36 -0.73
N ARG A 104 2.38 -5.55 -1.31
CA ARG A 104 2.62 -5.74 -2.76
C ARG A 104 1.71 -6.75 -3.42
N ILE A 105 1.31 -7.79 -2.69
CA ILE A 105 0.50 -8.90 -3.19
C ILE A 105 -0.93 -8.74 -2.69
N ASN A 106 -1.89 -8.97 -3.58
CA ASN A 106 -3.31 -9.07 -3.27
C ASN A 106 -3.82 -10.46 -3.69
N PRO A 107 -4.93 -10.95 -3.12
CA PRO A 107 -5.51 -12.25 -3.50
C PRO A 107 -5.83 -12.31 -4.99
N VAL A 108 -5.52 -13.44 -5.63
CA VAL A 108 -5.77 -13.66 -7.06
C VAL A 108 -7.27 -13.57 -7.35
N GLY A 109 -7.63 -12.87 -8.43
CA GLY A 109 -9.02 -12.66 -8.84
C GLY A 109 -9.70 -11.41 -8.27
N PHE A 110 -9.03 -10.64 -7.39
CA PHE A 110 -9.57 -9.44 -6.75
C PHE A 110 -8.78 -8.16 -7.07
#